data_AF-A0A443QH05-F1
#
_entry.id   AF-A0A443QH05-F1
#
_cell.length_a   1.000
_cell.length_b   1.000
_cell.length_c   1.000
_cell.angle_alpha   90.00
_cell.angle_beta   90.00
_cell.angle_gamma   90.00
#
_symmetry.space_group_name_H-M   'P 1'
#
loop_
_entity.id
_entity.type
_entity.pdbx_description
1 polymer ?
#
loop_
_entity_poly.entity_id
_entity_poly.type
_entity_poly.pdbx_seq_one_letter_code
_entity_poly.pdbx_strand_id
1 'polypeptide(L)'
;MGVDLAASKESLIQSVRNYFKPDDINSSIIEDAIEFYFTGVEGVEAKVAFLSFFGDLEFHCPSIIFARHLSKSNTVFQYVFSYDAPSPFEFPSDHLSPCHGTDLPFFFGTFLSNSSDVEVSNEWIRLITDFVKGKTDMWPPYYVTKSDFVVPFYKDYRGANYTRSTKVGFRNIQCEFWKSALFDKF
;
A
#
# COMPACT_ATOMS: atom_id res chain seq x y z
N MET A 1 4.88 1.80 16.67
CA MET A 1 4.09 1.11 17.72
C MET A 1 4.31 -0.38 17.49
N GLY A 2 4.92 -1.12 18.43
CA GLY A 2 5.16 -2.55 18.25
C GLY A 2 3.84 -3.32 18.41
N VAL A 3 3.41 -4.04 17.38
CA VAL A 3 2.20 -4.87 17.44
C VAL A 3 2.58 -6.21 18.05
N ASP A 4 1.95 -6.56 19.17
CA ASP A 4 2.10 -7.89 19.77
C ASP A 4 1.43 -8.93 18.84
N LEU A 5 2.24 -9.82 18.27
CA LEU A 5 1.77 -10.89 17.39
C LEU A 5 0.91 -11.94 18.11
N ALA A 6 0.78 -11.90 19.44
CA ALA A 6 -0.15 -12.75 20.20
C ALA A 6 -1.52 -12.09 20.48
N ALA A 7 -1.74 -10.85 20.04
CA ALA A 7 -2.94 -10.09 20.37
C ALA A 7 -4.25 -10.73 19.82
N SER A 8 -5.30 -10.71 20.63
CA SER A 8 -6.66 -11.08 20.20
C SER A 8 -7.28 -9.99 19.33
N LYS A 9 -8.32 -10.33 18.57
CA LYS A 9 -9.10 -9.37 17.76
C LYS A 9 -9.58 -8.18 18.59
N GLU A 10 -10.11 -8.42 19.78
CA GLU A 10 -10.61 -7.39 20.69
C GLU A 10 -9.48 -6.45 21.14
N SER A 11 -8.30 -7.00 21.41
CA SER A 11 -7.11 -6.22 21.76
C SER A 11 -6.64 -5.32 20.60
N LEU A 12 -6.69 -5.83 19.36
CA LEU A 12 -6.37 -5.06 18.16
C LEU A 12 -7.37 -3.93 17.91
N ILE A 13 -8.68 -4.22 18.02
CA ILE A 13 -9.74 -3.21 17.91
C ILE A 13 -9.58 -2.14 18.99
N GLN A 14 -9.30 -2.54 20.23
CA GLN A 14 -9.08 -1.58 21.32
C GLN A 14 -7.84 -0.70 21.06
N SER A 15 -6.82 -1.24 20.42
CA SER A 15 -5.63 -0.48 20.02
C SER A 15 -5.96 0.58 18.98
N VAL A 16 -6.81 0.26 17.98
CA VAL A 16 -7.35 1.24 17.03
C VAL A 16 -8.09 2.36 17.77
N ARG A 17 -9.03 2.02 18.64
CA ARG A 17 -9.79 3.02 19.43
C ARG A 17 -8.87 3.90 20.27
N ASN A 18 -7.86 3.32 20.91
CA ASN A 18 -6.91 4.06 21.72
C ASN A 18 -6.06 5.04 20.90
N TYR A 19 -5.69 4.67 19.66
CA TYR A 19 -4.95 5.54 18.75
C TYR A 19 -5.72 6.82 18.43
N PHE A 20 -7.04 6.72 18.21
CA PHE A 20 -7.90 7.88 17.88
C PHE A 20 -8.60 8.53 19.07
N LYS A 21 -8.40 8.02 20.29
CA LYS A 21 -9.01 8.55 21.52
C LYS A 21 -8.82 10.08 21.72
N PRO A 22 -7.69 10.70 21.32
CA PRO A 22 -7.53 12.15 21.44
C PRO A 22 -8.45 12.98 20.53
N ASP A 23 -8.98 12.40 19.45
CA ASP A 23 -9.60 13.12 18.32
C ASP A 23 -11.14 12.95 18.28
N ASP A 24 -11.82 12.96 19.44
CA ASP A 24 -13.26 12.65 19.71
C ASP A 24 -14.29 12.98 18.59
N ILE A 25 -13.96 13.95 17.73
CA ILE A 25 -14.62 14.37 16.48
C ILE A 25 -14.78 13.24 15.44
N ASN A 26 -13.93 12.21 15.43
CA ASN A 26 -13.95 11.13 14.42
C ASN A 26 -14.50 9.77 14.93
N SER A 27 -15.07 9.72 16.13
CA SER A 27 -15.46 8.46 16.78
C SER A 27 -16.37 7.56 15.92
N SER A 28 -17.39 8.11 15.25
CA SER A 28 -18.26 7.31 14.38
C SER A 28 -17.56 6.75 13.14
N ILE A 29 -16.71 7.56 12.49
CA ILE A 29 -15.93 7.12 11.31
C ILE A 29 -14.99 5.98 11.69
N ILE A 30 -14.36 6.07 12.87
CA ILE A 30 -13.43 5.04 13.34
C ILE A 30 -14.18 3.74 13.65
N GLU A 31 -15.38 3.80 14.23
CA GLU A 31 -16.20 2.60 14.43
C GLU A 31 -16.66 1.99 13.10
N ASP A 32 -17.08 2.80 12.13
CA ASP A 32 -17.41 2.32 10.77
C ASP A 32 -16.20 1.65 10.11
N ALA A 33 -15.00 2.22 10.29
CA ALA A 33 -13.76 1.66 9.77
C ALA A 33 -13.41 0.36 10.50
N ILE A 34 -13.57 0.28 11.82
CA ILE A 34 -13.40 -0.96 12.60
C ILE A 34 -14.33 -2.04 12.04
N GLU A 35 -15.61 -1.74 11.83
CA GLU A 35 -16.56 -2.69 11.25
C GLU A 35 -16.12 -3.13 9.84
N PHE A 36 -15.74 -2.19 8.98
CA PHE A 36 -15.32 -2.47 7.62
C PHE A 36 -14.10 -3.40 7.53
N TYR A 37 -13.10 -3.24 8.40
CA TYR A 37 -11.89 -4.08 8.40
C TYR A 37 -12.01 -5.37 9.22
N PHE A 38 -12.74 -5.36 10.35
CA PHE A 38 -12.74 -6.47 11.31
C PHE A 38 -13.98 -7.39 11.21
N THR A 39 -14.96 -7.09 10.36
CA THR A 39 -16.12 -7.96 10.15
C THR A 39 -15.72 -9.29 9.52
N GLY A 40 -16.13 -10.40 10.14
CA GLY A 40 -15.94 -11.75 9.61
C GLY A 40 -14.50 -12.28 9.66
N VAL A 41 -13.54 -11.54 10.23
CA VAL A 41 -12.15 -11.98 10.41
C VAL A 41 -11.87 -12.34 11.86
N GLU A 42 -11.03 -13.36 12.07
CA GLU A 42 -10.57 -13.84 13.38
C GLU A 42 -9.09 -14.20 13.31
N GLY A 43 -8.45 -14.57 14.42
CA GLY A 43 -7.10 -15.16 14.40
C GLY A 43 -6.03 -14.34 13.66
N VAL A 44 -5.43 -14.92 12.62
CA VAL A 44 -4.36 -14.26 11.83
C VAL A 44 -4.95 -13.18 10.91
N GLU A 45 -6.14 -13.41 10.38
CA GLU A 45 -6.86 -12.49 9.51
C GLU A 45 -7.20 -11.18 10.23
N ALA A 46 -7.51 -11.23 11.53
CA ALA A 46 -7.69 -10.03 12.35
C ALA A 46 -6.42 -9.17 12.44
N LYS A 47 -5.23 -9.79 12.42
CA LYS A 47 -3.94 -9.07 12.39
C LYS A 47 -3.70 -8.43 11.03
N VAL A 48 -3.99 -9.14 9.96
CA VAL A 48 -3.92 -8.59 8.60
C VAL A 48 -4.90 -7.44 8.42
N ALA A 49 -6.09 -7.52 9.00
CA ALA A 49 -7.08 -6.45 9.03
C ALA A 49 -6.55 -5.23 9.80
N PHE A 50 -5.97 -5.43 10.99
CA PHE A 50 -5.35 -4.35 11.76
C PHE A 50 -4.23 -3.63 10.99
N LEU A 51 -3.32 -4.39 10.37
CA LEU A 51 -2.23 -3.80 9.60
C LEU A 51 -2.72 -3.16 8.30
N SER A 52 -3.73 -3.74 7.65
CA SER A 52 -4.38 -3.14 6.48
C SER A 52 -5.06 -1.83 6.84
N PHE A 53 -5.75 -1.75 7.99
CA PHE A 53 -6.38 -0.53 8.46
C PHE A 53 -5.38 0.63 8.50
N PHE A 54 -4.25 0.44 9.19
CA PHE A 54 -3.23 1.50 9.33
C PHE A 54 -2.47 1.74 8.02
N GLY A 55 -2.13 0.68 7.29
CA GLY A 55 -1.46 0.79 5.99
C GLY A 55 -2.30 1.56 4.96
N ASP A 56 -3.61 1.29 4.92
CA ASP A 56 -4.55 1.96 4.03
C ASP A 56 -4.75 3.43 4.46
N LEU A 57 -4.90 3.70 5.76
CA LEU A 57 -5.08 5.05 6.29
C LEU A 57 -3.84 5.94 6.12
N GLU A 58 -2.66 5.44 6.47
CA GLU A 58 -1.44 6.27 6.58
C GLU A 58 -0.67 6.35 5.25
N PHE A 59 -0.77 5.33 4.39
CA PHE A 59 0.07 5.24 3.19
C PHE A 59 -0.73 5.05 1.92
N HIS A 60 -1.46 3.93 1.79
CA HIS A 60 -1.99 3.53 0.49
C HIS A 60 -3.09 4.47 -0.01
N CYS A 61 -4.07 4.81 0.82
CA CYS A 61 -5.19 5.63 0.37
C CYS A 61 -4.84 7.11 0.17
N PRO A 62 -4.05 7.77 1.03
CA PRO A 62 -3.52 9.10 0.72
C PRO A 62 -2.77 9.12 -0.63
N SER A 63 -1.92 8.12 -0.88
CA SER A 63 -1.17 8.00 -2.15
C SER A 63 -2.10 7.81 -3.35
N ILE A 64 -3.09 6.91 -3.27
CA ILE A 64 -4.04 6.62 -4.35
C ILE A 64 -4.91 7.83 -4.66
N ILE A 65 -5.45 8.51 -3.63
CA ILE A 65 -6.29 9.70 -3.78
C ILE A 65 -5.49 10.81 -4.47
N PHE A 66 -4.25 11.02 -4.03
CA PHE A 66 -3.35 12.00 -4.64
C PHE A 66 -2.99 11.64 -6.08
N ALA A 67 -2.68 10.37 -6.37
CA ALA A 67 -2.40 9.89 -7.72
C ALA A 67 -3.57 10.12 -8.68
N ARG A 68 -4.82 9.89 -8.22
CA ARG A 68 -6.02 10.20 -9.01
C ARG A 68 -6.15 11.68 -9.30
N HIS A 69 -5.94 12.52 -8.29
CA HIS A 69 -5.98 13.96 -8.48
C HIS A 69 -4.94 14.41 -9.53
N LEU A 70 -3.69 13.96 -9.39
CA LEU A 70 -2.62 14.28 -10.33
C LEU A 70 -2.87 13.76 -11.75
N SER A 71 -3.52 12.60 -11.90
CA SER A 71 -3.78 11.98 -13.20
C SER A 71 -4.66 12.82 -14.13
N LYS A 72 -5.41 13.78 -13.59
CA LYS A 72 -6.21 14.73 -14.38
C LYS A 72 -5.37 15.70 -15.21
N SER A 73 -4.11 15.91 -14.84
CA SER A 73 -3.21 16.87 -15.50
C SER A 73 -1.83 16.32 -15.81
N ASN A 74 -1.51 15.12 -15.33
CA ASN A 74 -0.19 14.50 -15.47
C ASN A 74 -0.32 13.03 -15.86
N THR A 75 0.69 12.49 -16.54
CA THR A 75 0.86 11.05 -16.67
C THR A 75 1.34 10.48 -15.33
N VAL A 76 0.52 9.65 -14.70
CA VAL A 76 0.82 9.06 -13.38
C VAL A 76 1.00 7.56 -13.52
N PHE A 77 2.12 7.05 -13.03
CA PHE A 77 2.38 5.61 -12.91
C PHE A 77 2.34 5.23 -11.44
N GLN A 78 1.70 4.10 -11.12
CA GLN A 78 1.68 3.55 -9.77
C GLN A 78 2.37 2.18 -9.75
N TYR A 79 3.05 1.89 -8.65
CA TYR A 79 3.55 0.57 -8.33
C TYR A 79 3.09 0.15 -6.94
N VAL A 80 3.13 -1.16 -6.70
CA VAL A 80 3.06 -1.78 -5.38
C VAL A 80 4.25 -2.71 -5.29
N PHE A 81 5.13 -2.47 -4.32
CA PHE A 81 6.22 -3.38 -4.01
C PHE A 81 5.65 -4.54 -3.20
N SER A 82 5.68 -5.74 -3.77
CA SER A 82 5.10 -6.99 -3.22
C SER A 82 6.08 -8.15 -3.30
N TYR A 83 7.36 -7.84 -3.50
CA TYR A 83 8.43 -8.83 -3.44
C TYR A 83 8.66 -9.18 -1.98
N ASP A 84 8.66 -10.48 -1.70
CA ASP A 84 8.92 -11.00 -0.35
C ASP A 84 10.41 -10.88 -0.05
N ALA A 85 10.80 -9.70 0.42
CA ALA A 85 12.15 -9.39 0.83
C ALA A 85 12.25 -9.44 2.36
N PRO A 86 13.29 -10.06 2.92
CA PRO A 86 13.56 -9.93 4.34
C PRO A 86 13.72 -8.45 4.68
N SER A 87 13.06 -8.00 5.73
CA SER A 87 13.21 -6.62 6.20
C SER A 87 14.65 -6.42 6.69
N PRO A 88 15.36 -5.37 6.24
CA PRO A 88 16.69 -5.05 6.76
C PRO A 88 16.63 -4.56 8.21
N PHE A 89 15.44 -4.23 8.69
CA PHE A 89 15.15 -3.92 10.08
C PHE A 89 14.52 -5.17 10.72
N GLU A 90 15.03 -5.61 11.87
CA GLU A 90 14.43 -6.65 12.70
C GLU A 90 13.08 -6.17 13.27
N PHE A 91 12.09 -6.00 12.39
CA PHE A 91 10.71 -5.82 12.82
C PHE A 91 10.16 -7.20 13.21
N PRO A 92 9.32 -7.30 14.25
CA PRO A 92 8.64 -8.55 14.62
C PRO A 92 7.70 -9.10 13.53
N SER A 93 7.79 -8.66 12.28
CA SER A 93 6.89 -8.93 11.18
C SER A 93 7.25 -10.20 10.41
N ASP A 94 7.88 -11.19 11.05
CA ASP A 94 8.58 -12.33 10.40
C ASP A 94 7.73 -13.13 9.37
N HIS A 95 6.43 -12.87 9.25
CA HIS A 95 5.53 -13.51 8.28
C HIS A 95 4.62 -12.57 7.48
N LEU A 96 4.78 -11.24 7.56
CA LEU A 96 3.93 -10.25 6.86
C LEU A 96 4.76 -9.24 6.06
N SER A 97 5.61 -9.77 5.19
CA SER A 97 6.41 -9.03 4.22
C SER A 97 5.58 -8.68 2.95
N PRO A 98 5.90 -7.56 2.26
CA PRO A 98 6.92 -6.58 2.58
C PRO A 98 6.47 -5.53 3.62
N CYS A 99 7.41 -5.07 4.44
CA CYS A 99 7.21 -3.96 5.39
C CYS A 99 7.49 -2.59 4.77
N HIS A 100 7.07 -1.52 5.45
CA HIS A 100 7.42 -0.17 5.03
C HIS A 100 8.94 0.03 4.92
N GLY A 101 9.40 0.56 3.79
CA GLY A 101 10.81 0.86 3.52
C GLY A 101 11.65 -0.32 3.05
N THR A 102 11.08 -1.54 2.92
CA THR A 102 11.84 -2.69 2.39
C THR A 102 12.13 -2.58 0.90
N ASP A 103 11.50 -1.65 0.17
CA ASP A 103 11.78 -1.34 -1.23
C ASP A 103 13.03 -0.47 -1.42
N LEU A 104 13.50 0.25 -0.39
CA LEU A 104 14.64 1.17 -0.48
C LEU A 104 15.95 0.49 -0.91
N PRO A 105 16.38 -0.65 -0.35
CA PRO A 105 17.58 -1.35 -0.79
C PRO A 105 17.53 -1.72 -2.29
N PHE A 106 16.35 -2.10 -2.79
CA PHE A 106 16.13 -2.45 -4.19
C PHE A 106 16.09 -1.22 -5.10
N PHE A 107 15.54 -0.10 -4.62
CA PHE A 107 15.55 1.17 -5.32
C PHE A 107 16.97 1.70 -5.54
N PHE A 108 17.82 1.65 -4.52
CA PHE A 108 19.19 2.17 -4.57
C PHE A 108 20.23 1.14 -5.03
N GLY A 109 19.89 -0.15 -5.09
CA GLY A 109 20.86 -1.22 -5.38
C GLY A 109 21.91 -1.38 -4.28
N THR A 110 21.49 -1.21 -3.02
CA THR A 110 22.39 -1.23 -1.85
C THR A 110 22.01 -2.36 -0.90
N PHE A 111 23.00 -2.91 -0.18
CA PHE A 111 22.79 -3.92 0.87
C PHE A 111 22.13 -5.24 0.42
N LEU A 112 22.24 -5.60 -0.87
CA LEU A 112 21.71 -6.84 -1.43
C LEU A 112 22.82 -7.91 -1.45
N SER A 113 22.60 -9.03 -0.76
CA SER A 113 23.60 -10.09 -0.59
C SER A 113 23.31 -11.36 -1.39
N ASN A 114 22.04 -11.62 -1.73
CA ASN A 114 21.64 -12.79 -2.51
C ASN A 114 21.40 -12.42 -3.98
N SER A 115 21.60 -13.39 -4.89
CA SER A 115 21.53 -13.15 -6.34
C SER A 115 20.13 -12.80 -6.82
N SER A 116 19.10 -13.37 -6.22
CA SER A 116 17.70 -13.09 -6.58
C SER A 116 17.35 -11.63 -6.29
N ASP A 117 17.73 -11.10 -5.14
CA ASP A 117 17.49 -9.71 -4.76
C ASP A 117 18.24 -8.73 -5.68
N VAL A 118 19.45 -9.10 -6.08
CA VAL A 118 20.21 -8.33 -7.08
C VAL A 118 19.49 -8.31 -8.43
N GLU A 119 18.92 -9.42 -8.88
CA GLU A 119 18.11 -9.46 -10.11
C GLU A 119 16.85 -8.59 -10.01
N VAL A 120 16.15 -8.67 -8.87
CA VAL A 120 15.01 -7.82 -8.55
C VAL A 120 15.42 -6.34 -8.59
N SER A 121 16.47 -5.95 -7.88
CA SER A 121 16.94 -4.57 -7.88
C SER A 121 17.37 -4.09 -9.26
N ASN A 122 18.06 -4.91 -10.05
CA ASN A 122 18.45 -4.55 -11.42
C ASN A 122 17.23 -4.26 -12.30
N GLU A 123 16.17 -5.07 -12.20
CA GLU A 123 14.94 -4.79 -12.93
C GLU A 123 14.25 -3.52 -12.43
N TRP A 124 14.19 -3.31 -11.12
CA TRP A 124 13.60 -2.13 -10.52
C TRP A 124 14.33 -0.85 -10.94
N ILE A 125 15.66 -0.82 -10.85
CA ILE A 125 16.50 0.28 -11.32
C ILE A 125 16.30 0.52 -12.82
N ARG A 126 16.15 -0.53 -13.63
CA ARG A 126 15.84 -0.39 -15.06
C ARG A 126 14.50 0.31 -15.27
N LEU A 127 13.45 -0.08 -14.54
CA LEU A 127 12.13 0.54 -14.62
C LEU A 127 12.18 2.03 -14.23
N ILE A 128 12.86 2.37 -13.14
CA ILE A 128 13.05 3.77 -12.73
C ILE A 128 13.88 4.55 -13.75
N THR A 129 14.92 3.95 -14.30
CA THR A 129 15.73 4.55 -15.36
C THR A 129 14.91 4.86 -16.61
N ASP A 130 14.04 3.94 -17.01
CA ASP A 130 13.13 4.14 -18.14
C ASP A 130 12.15 5.28 -17.88
N PHE A 131 11.65 5.41 -16.64
CA PHE A 131 10.76 6.51 -16.23
C PHE A 131 11.48 7.86 -16.29
N VAL A 132 12.70 7.94 -15.75
CA VAL A 132 13.52 9.16 -15.78
C VAL A 132 13.88 9.57 -17.21
N LYS A 133 14.06 8.59 -18.12
CA LYS A 133 14.30 8.84 -19.55
C LYS A 133 13.03 9.23 -20.31
N GLY A 134 11.88 9.31 -19.65
CA GLY A 134 10.60 9.71 -20.25
C GLY A 134 9.96 8.62 -21.11
N LYS A 135 10.32 7.35 -20.93
CA LYS A 135 9.60 6.26 -21.59
C LYS A 135 8.20 6.14 -20.99
N THR A 136 7.19 6.08 -21.85
CA THR A 136 5.78 6.00 -21.44
C THR A 136 5.18 4.61 -21.65
N ASP A 137 5.91 3.69 -22.28
CA ASP A 137 5.51 2.33 -22.63
C ASP A 137 5.97 1.27 -21.61
N MET A 138 6.51 1.68 -20.46
CA MET A 138 7.01 0.78 -19.42
C MET A 138 5.91 -0.10 -18.81
N TRP A 139 4.78 0.51 -18.48
CA TRP A 139 3.51 -0.12 -18.12
C TRP A 139 2.38 0.91 -18.26
N PRO A 140 1.10 0.48 -18.33
CA PRO A 140 -0.01 1.42 -18.45
C PRO A 140 -0.05 2.44 -17.30
N PRO A 141 -0.05 3.76 -17.58
CA PRO A 141 -0.30 4.78 -16.56
C PRO A 141 -1.77 4.75 -16.14
N TYR A 142 -2.11 5.55 -15.12
CA TYR A 142 -3.50 5.90 -14.85
C TYR A 142 -4.16 6.44 -16.11
N TYR A 143 -5.34 5.92 -16.42
CA TYR A 143 -6.09 6.34 -17.60
C TYR A 143 -7.34 7.09 -17.17
N VAL A 144 -7.45 8.34 -17.59
CA VAL A 144 -8.65 9.17 -17.39
C VAL A 144 -9.52 9.04 -18.63
N THR A 145 -10.73 8.51 -18.47
CA THR A 145 -11.70 8.40 -19.56
C THR A 145 -12.25 9.78 -19.94
N LYS A 146 -12.96 9.85 -21.08
CA LYS A 146 -13.70 11.06 -21.48
C LYS A 146 -14.80 11.49 -20.49
N SER A 147 -15.18 10.61 -19.56
CA SER A 147 -16.20 10.86 -18.54
C SER A 147 -15.57 11.15 -17.16
N ASP A 148 -14.29 11.54 -17.12
CA ASP A 148 -13.51 11.77 -15.91
C ASP A 148 -13.38 10.56 -14.96
N PHE A 149 -13.68 9.36 -15.46
CA PHE A 149 -13.45 8.14 -14.70
C PHE A 149 -11.97 7.77 -14.76
N VAL A 150 -11.34 7.56 -13.60
CA VAL A 150 -9.92 7.18 -13.53
C VAL A 150 -9.82 5.66 -13.41
N VAL A 151 -9.12 5.03 -14.35
CA VAL A 151 -8.72 3.62 -14.30
C VAL A 151 -7.32 3.54 -13.67
N PRO A 152 -7.18 3.11 -12.41
CA PRO A 152 -5.91 3.11 -11.69
C PRO A 152 -5.12 1.82 -11.99
N PHE A 153 -4.39 1.84 -13.10
CA PHE A 153 -3.41 0.79 -13.39
C PHE A 153 -2.23 0.89 -12.43
N TYR A 154 -1.74 -0.26 -11.98
CA TYR A 154 -0.53 -0.33 -11.16
C TYR A 154 0.32 -1.54 -11.52
N LYS A 155 1.62 -1.40 -11.29
CA LYS A 155 2.59 -2.50 -11.38
C LYS A 155 2.66 -3.24 -10.05
N ASP A 156 2.26 -4.51 -10.01
CA ASP A 156 2.41 -5.38 -8.81
C ASP A 156 3.78 -6.06 -8.83
N TYR A 157 4.77 -5.46 -8.18
CA TYR A 157 6.14 -5.90 -8.32
C TYR A 157 6.49 -7.02 -7.35
N ARG A 158 6.66 -8.25 -7.87
CA ARG A 158 6.97 -9.45 -7.07
C ARG A 158 8.31 -10.10 -7.44
N GLY A 159 9.20 -9.34 -8.07
CA GLY A 159 10.52 -9.78 -8.49
C GLY A 159 10.67 -10.12 -9.97
N ALA A 160 11.89 -10.53 -10.36
CA ALA A 160 12.40 -10.55 -11.73
C ALA A 160 11.59 -11.39 -12.75
N ASN A 161 10.88 -12.42 -12.28
CA ASN A 161 10.04 -13.26 -13.13
C ASN A 161 8.59 -12.78 -13.25
N TYR A 162 8.22 -11.74 -12.49
CA TYR A 162 6.87 -11.19 -12.44
C TYR A 162 6.76 -9.87 -13.21
N THR A 163 7.51 -9.77 -14.32
CA THR A 163 7.67 -8.57 -15.16
C THR A 163 6.40 -8.10 -15.88
N ARG A 164 5.26 -8.81 -15.78
CA ARG A 164 4.02 -8.51 -16.53
C ARG A 164 2.74 -8.37 -15.69
N SER A 165 2.85 -8.19 -14.38
CA SER A 165 1.70 -8.05 -13.49
C SER A 165 1.19 -6.61 -13.41
N THR A 166 0.78 -6.06 -14.55
CA THR A 166 -0.07 -4.88 -14.48
C THR A 166 -1.43 -5.32 -13.97
N LYS A 167 -1.89 -4.70 -12.89
CA LYS A 167 -3.20 -4.92 -12.29
C LYS A 167 -3.97 -3.60 -12.24
N VAL A 168 -5.24 -3.68 -11.88
CA VAL A 168 -6.13 -2.51 -11.79
C VAL A 168 -6.76 -2.46 -10.41
N GLY A 169 -6.84 -1.27 -9.83
CA GLY A 169 -7.65 -1.04 -8.63
C GLY A 169 -7.03 -1.53 -7.33
N PHE A 170 -5.72 -1.34 -7.13
CA PHE A 170 -5.08 -1.61 -5.84
C PHE A 170 -5.82 -0.85 -4.72
N ARG A 171 -6.33 -1.58 -3.72
CA ARG A 171 -7.05 -1.04 -2.56
C ARG A 171 -8.20 -0.06 -2.90
N ASN A 172 -8.77 -0.16 -4.12
CA ASN A 172 -9.70 0.85 -4.62
C ASN A 172 -10.91 1.07 -3.69
N ILE A 173 -11.54 -0.03 -3.24
CA ILE A 173 -12.73 0.02 -2.39
C ILE A 173 -12.39 0.63 -1.02
N GLN A 174 -11.27 0.20 -0.42
CA GLN A 174 -10.78 0.72 0.85
C GLN A 174 -10.53 2.24 0.77
N CYS A 175 -10.00 2.69 -0.35
CA CYS A 175 -9.68 4.11 -0.54
C CYS A 175 -10.89 4.96 -0.92
N GLU A 176 -11.94 4.41 -1.52
CA GLU A 176 -13.23 5.11 -1.61
C GLU A 176 -13.85 5.31 -0.23
N PHE A 177 -13.79 4.28 0.64
CA PHE A 177 -14.24 4.42 2.03
C PHE A 177 -13.48 5.56 2.73
N TRP A 178 -12.14 5.51 2.76
CA TRP A 178 -11.34 6.53 3.44
C TRP A 178 -11.48 7.93 2.82
N LYS A 179 -11.63 8.01 1.49
CA LYS A 179 -11.92 9.28 0.81
C LYS A 179 -13.24 9.89 1.28
N SER A 180 -14.31 9.11 1.28
CA SER A 180 -15.64 9.56 1.72
C SER A 180 -15.66 9.92 3.21
N ALA A 181 -14.87 9.21 4.02
CA ALA A 181 -14.82 9.37 5.47
C ALA A 181 -14.06 10.63 5.90
N LEU A 182 -12.90 10.91 5.28
CA LEU A 182 -11.94 11.90 5.75
C LEU A 182 -11.78 13.12 4.84
N PHE A 183 -11.99 12.98 3.53
CA PHE A 183 -11.63 14.01 2.56
C PHE A 183 -12.83 14.69 1.92
N ASP A 184 -13.94 13.99 1.71
CA ASP A 184 -15.15 14.57 1.10
C ASP A 184 -16.03 15.33 2.12
N LYS A 185 -15.62 15.39 3.41
CA LYS A 185 -16.31 16.14 4.48
C LYS A 185 -15.84 17.60 4.62
N PHE A 186 -14.87 18.03 3.83
CA PHE A 186 -14.33 19.40 3.78
C PHE A 186 -14.46 19.97 2.37
#